data_AF-A0A0K0DKW0-F1
#
_entry.id   AF-A0A0K0DKW0-F1
#
_cell.length_a   1.000
_cell.length_b   1.000
_cell.length_c   1.000
_cell.angle_alpha   90.00
_cell.angle_beta   90.00
_cell.angle_gamma   90.00
#
_symmetry.space_group_name_H-M   'P 1'
#
loop_
_entity.id
_entity.type
_entity.pdbx_description
1 polymer ?
#
loop_
_entity_poly.entity_id
_entity_poly.type
_entity_poly.pdbx_seq_one_letter_code
_entity_poly.pdbx_strand_id
1 'polypeptide(L)'
;MAGYTRNGFISPGANSDDEYDVGFKDDALEADFAILLKRTRGFEIKVVRGDGSCMFRAVADQIYADEGMHDEVRRLCMDYMERNRDHFAPFVTENFSRYIARKRQPGQYGNHVELQAISEMFGRPIEIYEYSENPRNIFYPTINSLEMHAPIRLSYHGSSHYNSVIDPFTPMVGIGLGLPSCISSGMDNLHQAIKESEKLSVEQAILQSQLALTDIERTEKEINEQASQMERLFFRSVDLDI
;
A
#
# COMPACT_ATOMS: atom_id res chain seq x y z
N MET A 1 35.85 6.21 34.02
CA MET A 1 34.73 7.11 34.39
C MET A 1 34.43 7.96 33.17
N ALA A 2 33.23 8.04 32.60
CA ALA A 2 31.89 7.79 33.11
C ALA A 2 31.07 6.98 32.09
N GLY A 3 30.34 5.99 32.59
CA GLY A 3 29.33 5.27 31.83
C GLY A 3 28.03 6.08 31.79
N TYR A 4 27.43 6.19 30.60
CA TYR A 4 26.08 6.71 30.42
C TYR A 4 25.19 5.54 29.99
N THR A 5 24.73 4.76 30.97
CA THR A 5 23.65 3.79 30.76
C THR A 5 22.34 4.56 30.67
N ARG A 6 21.84 4.77 29.45
CA ARG A 6 20.49 5.27 29.23
C ARG A 6 19.53 4.09 29.45
N ASN A 7 18.84 4.09 30.60
CA ASN A 7 17.73 3.19 30.88
C ASN A 7 16.61 3.45 29.85
N GLY A 8 16.59 2.69 28.77
CA GLY A 8 15.39 2.47 27.96
C GLY A 8 14.47 1.52 28.71
N PHE A 9 13.22 1.92 28.92
CA PHE A 9 12.20 1.07 29.52
C PHE A 9 12.03 -0.20 28.68
N ILE A 10 12.49 -1.33 29.22
CA ILE A 10 12.26 -2.67 28.70
C ILE A 10 10.77 -2.94 28.84
N SER A 11 10.05 -3.13 27.73
CA SER A 11 8.70 -3.70 27.75
C SER A 11 8.84 -5.21 27.56
N PRO A 12 8.68 -6.03 28.61
CA PRO A 12 8.74 -7.47 28.47
C PRO A 12 7.53 -7.93 27.65
N GLY A 13 7.77 -8.62 26.52
CA GLY A 13 6.71 -9.21 25.71
C GLY A 13 6.37 -8.51 24.38
N ALA A 14 7.32 -7.78 23.77
CA ALA A 14 7.16 -7.34 22.39
C ALA A 14 7.28 -8.54 21.42
N ASN A 15 6.52 -8.51 20.32
CA ASN A 15 6.37 -9.62 19.38
C ASN A 15 7.66 -10.09 18.67
N SER A 16 8.76 -9.32 18.69
CA SER A 16 9.95 -9.66 17.92
C SER A 16 11.24 -9.22 18.61
N ASP A 17 12.20 -10.14 18.67
CA ASP A 17 13.48 -10.03 19.40
C ASP A 17 14.56 -9.27 18.60
N ASP A 18 14.37 -9.15 17.27
CA ASP A 18 15.22 -8.42 16.34
C ASP A 18 15.07 -6.88 16.43
N GLU A 19 14.06 -6.38 17.16
CA GLU A 19 13.86 -4.93 17.41
C GLU A 19 15.00 -4.32 18.29
N TYR A 20 15.94 -5.13 18.77
CA TYR A 20 16.98 -4.73 19.73
C TYR A 20 18.42 -5.03 19.28
N ASP A 21 18.63 -5.61 18.10
CA ASP A 21 19.98 -5.94 17.64
C ASP A 21 20.70 -4.68 17.14
N VAL A 22 21.91 -4.46 17.65
CA VAL A 22 22.80 -3.40 17.17
C VAL A 22 23.46 -3.93 15.92
N GLY A 23 22.79 -3.71 14.79
CA GLY A 23 23.28 -4.08 13.47
C GLY A 23 24.74 -3.73 13.23
N PHE A 24 25.41 -4.51 12.39
CA PHE A 24 26.80 -4.24 12.02
C PHE A 24 26.87 -3.36 10.77
N LYS A 25 27.92 -2.55 10.66
CA LYS A 25 28.18 -1.72 9.49
C LYS A 25 29.55 -2.07 8.91
N ASP A 26 29.55 -2.63 7.70
CA ASP A 26 30.75 -2.94 6.93
C ASP A 26 30.69 -2.23 5.58
N ASP A 27 31.35 -1.07 5.49
CA ASP A 27 31.31 -0.23 4.29
C ASP A 27 31.81 -0.94 3.02
N ALA A 28 32.70 -1.93 3.15
CA ALA A 28 33.20 -2.69 2.00
C ALA A 28 32.13 -3.68 1.51
N LEU A 29 31.50 -4.41 2.44
CA LEU A 29 30.40 -5.32 2.13
C LEU A 29 29.21 -4.59 1.48
N GLU A 30 28.91 -3.39 1.99
CA GLU A 30 27.86 -2.51 1.46
C GLU A 30 28.15 -2.06 0.02
N ALA A 31 29.38 -1.64 -0.25
CA ALA A 31 29.81 -1.23 -1.58
C ALA A 31 29.77 -2.41 -2.56
N ASP A 32 30.28 -3.57 -2.14
CA ASP A 32 30.28 -4.79 -2.96
C ASP A 32 28.86 -5.23 -3.31
N PHE A 33 27.92 -5.14 -2.36
CA PHE A 33 26.52 -5.46 -2.59
C PHE A 33 25.84 -4.49 -3.58
N ALA A 34 26.06 -3.18 -3.42
CA ALA A 34 25.53 -2.20 -4.36
C ALA A 34 26.08 -2.42 -5.78
N ILE A 35 27.38 -2.74 -5.91
CA ILE A 35 28.01 -3.08 -7.19
C ILE A 35 27.42 -4.37 -7.77
N LEU A 36 27.22 -5.40 -6.93
CA LEU A 36 26.65 -6.68 -7.36
C LEU A 36 25.25 -6.49 -7.96
N LEU A 37 24.33 -5.83 -7.25
CA LEU A 37 22.97 -5.60 -7.74
C LEU A 37 22.96 -4.75 -9.02
N LYS A 38 23.81 -3.72 -9.09
CA LYS A 38 23.91 -2.88 -10.28
C LYS A 38 24.45 -3.63 -11.50
N ARG A 39 25.43 -4.52 -11.32
CA ARG A 39 26.03 -5.27 -12.44
C ARG A 39 25.17 -6.44 -12.91
N THR A 40 24.46 -7.11 -12.01
CA THR A 40 23.67 -8.31 -12.32
C THR A 40 22.26 -7.98 -12.78
N ARG A 41 21.59 -7.06 -12.08
CA ARG A 41 20.17 -6.71 -12.30
C ARG A 41 19.97 -5.30 -12.86
N GLY A 42 20.98 -4.43 -12.79
CA GLY A 42 20.84 -3.02 -13.15
C GLY A 42 20.18 -2.16 -12.07
N PHE A 43 20.00 -2.69 -10.86
CA PHE A 43 19.32 -1.99 -9.77
C PHE A 43 20.28 -1.07 -9.00
N GLU A 44 19.73 0.02 -8.46
CA GLU A 44 20.46 0.99 -7.65
C GLU A 44 19.87 1.07 -6.24
N ILE A 45 20.71 0.98 -5.22
CA ILE A 45 20.28 1.13 -3.82
C ILE A 45 20.21 2.62 -3.50
N LYS A 46 19.02 3.11 -3.16
CA LYS A 46 18.79 4.44 -2.61
C LYS A 46 18.76 4.34 -1.09
N VAL A 47 19.76 4.97 -0.47
CA VAL A 47 19.88 5.03 0.99
C VAL A 47 18.78 5.93 1.56
N VAL A 48 17.97 5.39 2.46
CA VAL A 48 16.96 6.14 3.22
C VAL A 48 17.48 6.48 4.61
N ARG A 49 16.79 7.39 5.29
CA ARG A 49 17.16 7.74 6.67
C ARG A 49 17.13 6.51 7.60
N GLY A 50 18.25 6.28 8.29
CA GLY A 50 18.41 5.23 9.32
C GLY A 50 17.74 5.59 10.64
N ASP A 51 16.41 5.58 10.65
CA ASP A 51 15.60 5.65 11.87
C ASP A 51 14.72 4.39 11.99
N GLY A 52 13.98 4.25 13.09
CA GLY A 52 13.05 3.13 13.26
C GLY A 52 11.85 3.13 12.30
N SER A 53 11.79 4.08 11.35
CA SER A 53 10.82 4.09 10.25
C SER A 53 11.46 3.67 8.91
N CYS A 54 12.71 3.20 8.89
CA CYS A 54 13.46 2.86 7.66
C CYS A 54 12.67 1.97 6.68
N MET A 55 12.01 0.92 7.18
CA MET A 55 11.17 0.03 6.37
C MET A 55 10.03 0.80 5.67
N PHE A 56 9.30 1.63 6.42
CA PHE A 56 8.20 2.42 5.87
C PHE A 56 8.69 3.53 4.94
N ARG A 57 9.88 4.10 5.20
CA ARG A 57 10.53 5.08 4.31
C ARG A 57 10.91 4.46 2.98
N ALA A 58 11.54 3.29 3.00
CA ALA A 58 11.92 2.57 1.80
C ALA A 58 10.70 2.18 0.97
N VAL A 59 9.62 1.72 1.62
CA VAL A 59 8.33 1.45 0.94
C VAL A 59 7.71 2.74 0.39
N ALA A 60 7.69 3.83 1.15
CA ALA A 60 7.15 5.12 0.70
C ALA A 60 7.90 5.65 -0.51
N ASP A 61 9.23 5.51 -0.54
CA ASP A 61 10.05 5.84 -1.71
C ASP A 61 9.69 4.98 -2.93
N GLN A 62 9.44 3.68 -2.75
CA GLN A 62 9.06 2.79 -3.85
C GLN A 62 7.67 3.08 -4.44
N ILE A 63 6.76 3.65 -3.65
CA ILE A 63 5.36 3.89 -4.04
C ILE A 63 5.14 5.33 -4.48
N TYR A 64 5.62 6.27 -3.69
CA TYR A 64 5.41 7.71 -3.82
C TYR A 64 6.64 8.46 -4.34
N ALA A 65 7.80 7.81 -4.49
CA ALA A 65 9.09 8.47 -4.74
C ALA A 65 9.48 9.50 -3.67
N ASP A 66 8.86 9.43 -2.50
CA ASP A 66 9.09 10.33 -1.38
C ASP A 66 9.14 9.54 -0.07
N GLU A 67 10.33 9.46 0.53
CA GLU A 67 10.49 8.83 1.84
C GLU A 67 9.74 9.58 2.96
N GLY A 68 9.38 10.85 2.76
CA GLY A 68 8.60 11.67 3.70
C GLY A 68 7.17 11.18 3.91
N MET A 69 6.64 10.38 2.97
CA MET A 69 5.30 9.78 3.06
C MET A 69 5.25 8.53 3.94
N HIS A 70 6.33 8.21 4.68
CA HIS A 70 6.40 7.03 5.54
C HIS A 70 5.32 6.95 6.61
N ASP A 71 4.88 8.10 7.13
CA ASP A 71 3.82 8.16 8.15
C ASP A 71 2.46 7.75 7.57
N GLU A 72 2.20 8.11 6.32
CA GLU A 72 0.99 7.72 5.62
C GLU A 72 1.00 6.23 5.29
N VAL A 73 2.13 5.69 4.80
CA VAL A 73 2.29 4.24 4.59
C VAL A 73 2.08 3.48 5.90
N ARG A 74 2.66 3.95 7.00
CA ARG A 74 2.47 3.34 8.33
C ARG A 74 1.00 3.37 8.73
N ARG A 75 0.33 4.51 8.60
CA ARG A 75 -1.09 4.66 8.93
C ARG A 75 -1.95 3.67 8.13
N LEU A 76 -1.76 3.63 6.80
CA LEU A 76 -2.49 2.75 5.91
C LEU A 76 -2.25 1.27 6.23
N CYS A 77 -0.99 0.88 6.46
CA CYS A 77 -0.62 -0.48 6.86
C CYS A 77 -1.34 -0.90 8.15
N MET A 78 -1.31 -0.07 9.18
CA MET A 78 -1.95 -0.37 10.47
C MET A 78 -3.49 -0.41 10.35
N ASP A 79 -4.09 0.50 9.56
CA ASP A 79 -5.52 0.48 9.26
C ASP A 79 -5.93 -0.80 8.53
N TYR A 80 -5.12 -1.26 7.58
CA TYR A 80 -5.35 -2.49 6.84
C TYR A 80 -5.26 -3.72 7.75
N MET A 81 -4.24 -3.80 8.59
CA MET A 81 -4.08 -4.89 9.55
C MET A 81 -5.23 -4.91 10.56
N GLU A 82 -5.67 -3.75 11.05
CA GLU A 82 -6.79 -3.63 11.99
C GLU A 82 -8.12 -4.11 11.37
N ARG A 83 -8.39 -3.76 10.11
CA ARG A 83 -9.58 -4.24 9.38
C ARG A 83 -9.54 -5.74 9.12
N ASN A 84 -8.36 -6.29 8.89
CA ASN A 84 -8.14 -7.72 8.61
C ASN A 84 -7.57 -8.46 9.81
N ARG A 85 -8.05 -8.12 11.02
CA ARG A 85 -7.54 -8.66 12.29
C ARG A 85 -7.45 -10.18 12.29
N ASP A 86 -8.47 -10.87 11.80
CA ASP A 86 -8.52 -12.34 11.86
C ASP A 86 -7.46 -13.02 11.00
N HIS A 87 -6.95 -12.32 9.96
CA HIS A 87 -5.85 -12.78 9.12
C HIS A 87 -4.48 -12.57 9.79
N PHE A 88 -4.27 -11.41 10.42
CA PHE A 88 -2.97 -11.03 10.98
C PHE A 88 -2.76 -11.44 12.44
N ALA A 89 -3.82 -11.54 13.24
CA ALA A 89 -3.72 -11.85 14.66
C ALA A 89 -2.98 -13.16 14.99
N PRO A 90 -3.10 -14.25 14.21
CA PRO A 90 -2.33 -15.48 14.45
C PRO A 90 -0.81 -15.31 14.35
N PHE A 91 -0.33 -14.29 13.61
CA PHE A 91 1.09 -13.99 13.42
C PHE A 91 1.65 -13.01 14.47
N VAL A 92 0.82 -12.55 15.40
CA VAL A 92 1.19 -11.63 16.47
C VAL A 92 1.04 -12.33 17.82
N THR A 93 2.15 -12.48 18.53
CA THR A 93 2.22 -13.16 19.84
C THR A 93 1.70 -12.30 21.00
N GLU A 94 1.67 -10.98 20.85
CA GLU A 94 1.09 -10.06 21.83
C GLU A 94 -0.39 -9.75 21.53
N ASN A 95 -1.06 -9.01 22.42
CA ASN A 95 -2.43 -8.57 22.16
C ASN A 95 -2.49 -7.70 20.89
N PHE A 96 -3.24 -8.13 19.88
CA PHE A 96 -3.29 -7.47 18.57
C PHE A 96 -3.64 -5.97 18.63
N SER A 97 -4.62 -5.58 19.45
CA SER A 97 -4.98 -4.16 19.58
C SER A 97 -3.85 -3.33 20.19
N ARG A 98 -3.11 -3.90 21.16
CA ARG A 98 -1.91 -3.28 21.73
C ARG A 98 -0.77 -3.21 20.70
N TYR A 99 -0.59 -4.27 19.91
CA TYR A 99 0.38 -4.33 18.82
C TYR A 99 0.17 -3.19 17.82
N ILE A 100 -1.05 -3.05 17.31
CA ILE A 100 -1.42 -1.99 16.35
C ILE A 100 -1.21 -0.61 16.98
N ALA A 101 -1.69 -0.39 18.21
CA ALA A 101 -1.51 0.90 18.88
C ALA A 101 -0.02 1.27 19.09
N ARG A 102 0.83 0.26 19.36
CA ARG A 102 2.29 0.43 19.44
C ARG A 102 2.87 0.75 18.08
N LYS A 103 2.61 -0.06 17.05
CA LYS A 103 3.20 0.07 15.70
C LYS A 103 2.73 1.31 14.95
N ARG A 104 1.60 1.92 15.33
CA ARG A 104 1.17 3.24 14.84
C ARG A 104 2.09 4.38 15.29
N GLN A 105 2.84 4.22 16.38
CA GLN A 105 3.74 5.26 16.86
C GLN A 105 4.92 5.47 15.89
N PRO A 106 5.34 6.72 15.67
CA PRO A 106 6.48 7.01 14.80
C PRO A 106 7.77 6.42 15.40
N GLY A 107 8.68 5.96 14.54
CA GLY A 107 9.96 5.40 14.96
C GLY A 107 9.91 3.94 15.43
N GLN A 108 8.74 3.28 15.36
CA GLN A 108 8.65 1.85 15.63
C GLN A 108 9.02 1.03 14.40
N TYR A 109 9.97 0.12 14.55
CA TYR A 109 10.42 -0.76 13.48
C TYR A 109 9.26 -1.56 12.91
N GLY A 110 9.24 -1.72 11.59
CA GLY A 110 8.36 -2.68 10.91
C GLY A 110 9.08 -4.00 10.71
N ASN A 111 8.31 -5.08 10.58
CA ASN A 111 8.82 -6.43 10.36
C ASN A 111 8.00 -7.13 9.25
N HIS A 112 8.22 -8.44 9.09
CA HIS A 112 7.61 -9.30 8.09
C HIS A 112 6.08 -9.23 8.05
N VAL A 113 5.40 -9.10 9.20
CA VAL A 113 3.93 -8.99 9.25
C VAL A 113 3.45 -7.70 8.56
N GLU A 114 4.13 -6.58 8.79
CA GLU A 114 3.82 -5.32 8.12
C GLU A 114 4.13 -5.37 6.62
N LEU A 115 5.22 -6.03 6.22
CA LEU A 115 5.56 -6.20 4.81
C LEU A 115 4.51 -7.04 4.08
N GLN A 116 4.02 -8.10 4.69
CA GLN A 116 2.90 -8.88 4.13
C GLN A 116 1.65 -8.01 3.97
N ALA A 117 1.30 -7.23 5.00
CA ALA A 117 0.14 -6.32 4.94
C ALA A 117 0.30 -5.27 3.83
N ILE A 118 1.49 -4.69 3.67
CA ILE A 118 1.80 -3.72 2.61
C ILE A 118 1.68 -4.37 1.23
N SER A 119 2.19 -5.59 1.07
CA SER A 119 2.10 -6.33 -0.20
C SER A 119 0.65 -6.55 -0.62
N GLU A 120 -0.19 -7.00 0.31
CA GLU A 120 -1.62 -7.20 0.08
C GLU A 120 -2.37 -5.89 -0.18
N MET A 121 -2.06 -4.84 0.58
CA MET A 121 -2.72 -3.54 0.48
C MET A 121 -2.45 -2.84 -0.87
N PHE A 122 -1.21 -2.88 -1.35
CA PHE A 122 -0.84 -2.26 -2.64
C PHE A 122 -0.97 -3.21 -3.82
N GLY A 123 -1.31 -4.49 -3.60
CA GLY A 123 -1.42 -5.51 -4.64
C GLY A 123 -0.10 -5.74 -5.38
N ARG A 124 1.04 -5.54 -4.71
CA ARG A 124 2.38 -5.61 -5.30
C ARG A 124 3.24 -6.59 -4.52
N PRO A 125 3.99 -7.48 -5.19
CA PRO A 125 4.94 -8.32 -4.50
C PRO A 125 6.07 -7.48 -3.90
N ILE A 126 6.58 -7.86 -2.71
CA ILE A 126 7.74 -7.22 -2.09
C ILE A 126 8.93 -8.16 -2.18
N GLU A 127 10.02 -7.71 -2.79
CA GLU A 127 11.29 -8.43 -2.87
C GLU A 127 12.29 -7.83 -1.89
N ILE A 128 12.88 -8.66 -1.03
CA ILE A 128 13.95 -8.25 -0.11
C ILE A 128 15.28 -8.84 -0.57
N TYR A 129 16.26 -7.99 -0.84
CA TYR A 129 17.62 -8.36 -1.20
C TYR A 129 18.56 -8.20 0.01
N GLU A 130 19.38 -9.20 0.29
CA GLU A 130 20.37 -9.18 1.38
C GLU A 130 21.69 -9.76 0.85
N TYR A 131 22.69 -8.90 0.62
CA TYR A 131 24.05 -9.27 0.17
C TYR A 131 24.11 -10.33 -0.94
N SER A 132 23.09 -10.37 -1.82
CA SER A 132 22.91 -11.40 -2.84
C SER A 132 22.16 -10.85 -4.06
N GLU A 133 22.37 -11.49 -5.21
CA GLU A 133 21.70 -11.17 -6.48
C GLU A 133 20.24 -11.65 -6.55
N ASN A 134 19.86 -12.56 -5.65
CA ASN A 134 18.52 -13.12 -5.56
C ASN A 134 17.84 -12.61 -4.29
N PRO A 135 16.52 -12.37 -4.33
CA PRO A 135 15.80 -11.94 -3.15
C PRO A 135 15.84 -13.05 -2.10
N ARG A 136 16.19 -12.69 -0.87
CA ARG A 136 16.12 -13.56 0.30
C ARG A 136 14.69 -13.98 0.57
N ASN A 137 13.77 -13.03 0.47
CA ASN A 137 12.36 -13.25 0.75
C ASN A 137 11.48 -12.50 -0.23
N ILE A 138 10.37 -13.12 -0.63
CA ILE A 138 9.37 -12.52 -1.51
C ILE A 138 8.00 -12.64 -0.85
N PHE A 139 7.37 -11.51 -0.60
CA PHE A 139 6.00 -11.44 -0.11
C PHE A 139 5.08 -11.25 -1.30
N TYR A 140 4.10 -12.15 -1.46
CA TYR A 140 3.14 -12.08 -2.55
C TYR A 140 1.81 -11.55 -2.03
N PRO A 141 1.10 -10.71 -2.81
CA PRO A 141 -0.26 -10.34 -2.49
C PRO A 141 -1.15 -11.59 -2.56
N THR A 142 -2.09 -11.71 -1.63
CA THR A 142 -3.05 -12.83 -1.57
C THR A 142 -4.03 -12.83 -2.76
N ILE A 143 -4.17 -11.70 -3.46
CA ILE A 143 -5.06 -11.55 -4.60
C ILE A 143 -4.28 -11.86 -5.88
N ASN A 144 -4.72 -12.87 -6.63
CA ASN A 144 -4.27 -13.16 -8.00
C ASN A 144 -4.73 -12.02 -8.94
N SER A 145 -4.07 -10.86 -8.87
CA SER A 145 -4.22 -9.87 -9.91
C SER A 145 -3.55 -10.41 -11.18
N LEU A 146 -4.32 -10.51 -12.27
CA LEU A 146 -3.81 -10.80 -13.61
C LEU A 146 -2.86 -9.69 -14.12
N GLU A 147 -2.81 -8.56 -13.41
CA GLU A 147 -1.86 -7.48 -13.62
C GLU A 147 -0.71 -7.63 -12.61
N MET A 148 0.38 -8.28 -13.02
CA MET A 148 1.62 -8.28 -12.25
C MET A 148 2.25 -6.88 -12.32
N HIS A 149 1.85 -6.02 -11.38
CA HIS A 149 2.51 -4.75 -11.13
C HIS A 149 3.97 -4.98 -10.70
N ALA A 150 4.84 -4.02 -11.04
CA ALA A 150 6.26 -4.11 -10.70
C ALA A 150 6.45 -4.33 -9.18
N PRO A 151 7.32 -5.25 -8.74
CA PRO A 151 7.54 -5.50 -7.32
C PRO A 151 8.06 -4.26 -6.61
N ILE A 152 7.72 -4.11 -5.33
CA ILE A 152 8.37 -3.19 -4.41
C ILE A 152 9.69 -3.84 -3.99
N ARG A 153 10.82 -3.18 -4.24
CA ARG A 153 12.13 -3.78 -3.96
C ARG A 153 12.80 -3.07 -2.80
N LEU A 154 13.20 -3.86 -1.81
CA LEU A 154 13.87 -3.41 -0.61
C LEU A 154 15.21 -4.12 -0.48
N SER A 155 16.19 -3.43 0.11
CA SER A 155 17.49 -4.00 0.46
C SER A 155 17.64 -4.00 1.97
N TYR A 156 18.11 -5.10 2.54
CA TYR A 156 18.26 -5.30 3.97
C TYR A 156 19.75 -5.35 4.31
N HIS A 157 20.13 -4.49 5.25
CA HIS A 157 21.52 -4.17 5.56
C HIS A 157 21.79 -4.30 7.05
N GLY A 158 22.91 -4.93 7.39
CA GLY A 158 23.43 -4.98 8.75
C GLY A 158 22.41 -5.46 9.78
N SER A 159 21.57 -6.43 9.41
CA SER A 159 20.51 -7.01 10.25
C SER A 159 19.53 -6.01 10.91
N SER A 160 19.42 -4.78 10.41
CA SER A 160 18.65 -3.73 11.10
C SER A 160 18.06 -2.64 10.21
N HIS A 161 18.56 -2.46 8.99
CA HIS A 161 18.21 -1.30 8.17
C HIS A 161 17.68 -1.70 6.79
N TYR A 162 16.60 -1.04 6.38
CA TYR A 162 16.01 -1.21 5.06
C TYR A 162 16.31 0.01 4.18
N ASN A 163 16.72 -0.23 2.94
CA ASN A 163 16.88 0.78 1.90
C ASN A 163 15.99 0.46 0.69
N SER A 164 15.72 1.49 -0.11
CA SER A 164 14.93 1.38 -1.34
C SER A 164 15.81 0.88 -2.49
N VAL A 165 15.31 -0.04 -3.32
CA VAL A 165 16.04 -0.55 -4.50
C VAL A 165 15.31 -0.08 -5.76
N ILE A 166 15.92 0.85 -6.47
CA ILE A 166 15.34 1.48 -7.65
C ILE A 166 15.80 0.74 -8.90
N ASP A 167 14.86 0.54 -9.82
CA ASP A 167 15.14 0.09 -11.17
C ASP A 167 15.13 1.29 -12.12
N PRO A 168 16.28 1.71 -12.68
CA PRO A 168 16.35 2.84 -13.59
C PRO A 168 15.57 2.63 -14.89
N PHE A 169 15.28 1.38 -15.25
CA PHE A 169 14.66 1.01 -16.53
C PHE A 169 13.14 0.82 -16.42
N THR A 170 12.59 0.74 -15.20
CA THR A 170 11.17 0.53 -14.96
C THR A 170 10.62 1.64 -14.04
N PRO A 171 9.78 2.58 -14.53
CA PRO A 171 9.18 3.59 -13.66
C PRO A 171 8.20 2.93 -12.68
N MET A 172 8.46 3.07 -11.37
CA MET A 172 7.67 2.41 -10.31
C MET A 172 6.64 3.32 -9.62
N VAL A 173 6.71 4.63 -9.86
CA VAL A 173 5.93 5.65 -9.15
C VAL A 173 4.50 5.66 -9.66
N GLY A 174 3.52 5.57 -8.75
CA GLY A 174 2.08 5.64 -9.08
C GLY A 174 1.43 4.33 -9.53
N ILE A 175 2.21 3.25 -9.72
CA ILE A 175 1.69 1.92 -10.02
C ILE A 175 1.08 1.32 -8.73
N GLY A 176 -0.24 1.15 -8.71
CA GLY A 176 -1.04 0.74 -7.54
C GLY A 176 -2.01 1.82 -7.01
N LEU A 177 -1.89 3.06 -7.48
CA LEU A 177 -2.82 4.16 -7.20
C LEU A 177 -3.77 4.47 -8.37
N GLY A 178 -3.77 3.63 -9.41
CA GLY A 178 -4.55 3.87 -10.64
C GLY A 178 -3.95 4.93 -11.57
N LEU A 179 -2.64 5.23 -11.48
CA LEU A 179 -1.95 6.24 -12.29
C LEU A 179 -0.79 5.61 -13.11
N PRO A 180 -1.07 4.96 -14.26
CA PRO A 180 -0.08 4.11 -14.94
C PRO A 180 1.10 4.85 -15.64
N SER A 181 1.21 6.18 -15.56
CA SER A 181 2.14 6.92 -16.46
C SER A 181 2.75 8.20 -15.90
N CYS A 182 2.70 8.47 -14.60
CA CYS A 182 3.26 9.73 -14.08
C CYS A 182 4.79 9.64 -13.99
N ILE A 183 5.46 10.06 -15.06
CA ILE A 183 6.91 10.33 -15.05
C ILE A 183 7.14 11.51 -14.09
N SER A 184 7.59 11.21 -12.88
CA SER A 184 7.91 12.20 -11.84
C SER A 184 9.14 13.02 -12.25
N SER A 185 8.90 14.16 -12.89
CA SER A 185 9.78 15.32 -12.83
C SER A 185 9.19 16.33 -11.85
N GLY A 186 9.50 16.22 -10.56
CA GLY A 186 9.28 17.28 -9.56
C GLY A 186 8.19 17.01 -8.50
N MET A 187 8.55 17.30 -7.24
CA MET A 187 7.77 17.10 -6.00
C MET A 187 6.43 17.85 -5.94
N ASP A 188 6.21 18.85 -6.80
CA ASP A 188 4.95 19.61 -6.83
C ASP A 188 3.78 18.83 -7.49
N ASN A 189 4.07 17.72 -8.16
CA ASN A 189 3.09 17.02 -9.00
C ASN A 189 2.31 15.91 -8.28
N LEU A 190 2.79 15.37 -7.15
CA LEU A 190 2.15 14.22 -6.50
C LEU A 190 0.86 14.62 -5.74
N HIS A 191 0.89 15.71 -4.97
CA HIS A 191 -0.32 16.22 -4.30
C HIS A 191 -1.39 16.63 -5.31
N GLN A 192 -0.97 17.20 -6.44
CA GLN A 192 -1.87 17.54 -7.53
C GLN A 192 -2.46 16.27 -8.17
N ALA A 193 -1.64 15.24 -8.40
CA ALA A 193 -2.09 13.97 -8.95
C ALA A 193 -3.06 13.22 -8.03
N ILE A 194 -2.83 13.22 -6.71
CA ILE A 194 -3.77 12.64 -5.72
C ILE A 194 -5.10 13.38 -5.75
N LYS A 195 -5.06 14.72 -5.71
CA LYS A 195 -6.26 15.56 -5.76
C LYS A 195 -7.03 15.40 -7.07
N GLU A 196 -6.32 15.24 -8.19
CA GLU A 196 -6.91 14.96 -9.49
C GLU A 196 -7.54 13.57 -9.53
N SER A 197 -6.89 12.54 -8.97
CA SER A 197 -7.44 11.20 -8.85
C SER A 197 -8.73 11.16 -8.01
N GLU A 198 -8.72 11.83 -6.85
CA GLU A 198 -9.91 11.97 -6.01
C GLU A 198 -11.05 12.69 -6.76
N LYS A 199 -10.72 13.78 -7.48
CA LYS A 199 -11.69 14.53 -8.28
C LYS A 199 -12.29 13.69 -9.40
N LEU A 200 -11.47 12.93 -10.14
CA LEU A 200 -11.92 12.03 -11.20
C LEU A 200 -12.84 10.94 -10.67
N SER A 201 -12.51 10.34 -9.53
CA SER A 201 -13.35 9.32 -8.90
C SER A 201 -14.72 9.89 -8.48
N VAL A 202 -14.74 11.11 -7.92
CA VAL A 202 -15.99 11.80 -7.56
C VAL A 202 -16.81 12.13 -8.81
N GLU A 203 -16.18 12.63 -9.87
CA GLU A 203 -16.83 12.98 -11.12
C GLU A 203 -17.45 11.74 -11.81
N GLN A 204 -16.73 10.62 -11.81
CA GLN A 204 -17.24 9.35 -12.33
C GLN A 204 -18.43 8.82 -11.53
N ALA A 205 -18.40 8.92 -10.20
CA ALA A 205 -19.52 8.53 -9.34
C ALA A 205 -20.76 9.40 -9.59
N ILE A 206 -20.58 10.72 -9.77
CA ILE A 206 -21.67 11.64 -10.14
C ILE A 206 -22.25 11.25 -11.50
N LEU A 207 -21.40 10.99 -12.50
CA LEU A 207 -21.85 10.62 -13.85
C LEU A 207 -22.64 9.31 -13.83
N GLN A 208 -22.17 8.29 -13.10
CA GLN A 208 -22.89 7.03 -12.94
C GLN A 208 -24.24 7.22 -12.24
N SER A 209 -24.28 8.06 -11.19
CA SER A 209 -25.54 8.38 -10.53
C SER A 209 -26.52 9.10 -11.46
N GLN A 210 -26.04 9.99 -12.33
CA GLN A 210 -26.90 10.67 -13.31
C GLN A 210 -27.45 9.72 -14.37
N LEU A 211 -26.61 8.82 -14.89
CA LEU A 211 -27.06 7.79 -15.85
C LEU A 211 -28.12 6.88 -15.23
N ALA A 212 -27.92 6.45 -13.97
CA ALA A 212 -28.90 5.63 -13.27
C ALA A 212 -30.24 6.35 -13.06
N LEU A 213 -30.22 7.64 -12.73
CA LEU A 213 -31.44 8.45 -12.61
C LEU A 213 -32.18 8.56 -13.94
N THR A 214 -31.47 8.79 -15.05
CA THR A 214 -32.10 8.84 -16.37
C THR A 214 -32.74 7.51 -16.79
N ASP A 215 -32.13 6.38 -16.41
CA ASP A 215 -32.69 5.06 -16.66
C ASP A 215 -33.96 4.82 -15.81
N ILE A 216 -33.99 5.31 -14.57
CA ILE A 216 -35.17 5.27 -13.70
C ILE A 216 -36.29 6.13 -14.28
N GLU A 217 -36.02 7.38 -14.69
CA GLU A 217 -37.04 8.26 -15.27
C GLU A 217 -37.66 7.66 -16.55
N ARG A 218 -36.83 7.02 -17.38
CA ARG A 218 -37.30 6.35 -18.58
C ARG A 218 -38.21 5.17 -18.24
N THR A 219 -37.82 4.33 -17.28
CA THR A 219 -38.62 3.17 -16.87
C THR A 219 -39.92 3.60 -16.19
N GLU A 220 -39.93 4.64 -15.37
CA GLU A 220 -41.15 5.19 -14.76
C GLU A 220 -42.14 5.69 -15.83
N LYS A 221 -41.64 6.37 -16.86
CA LYS A 221 -42.49 6.85 -17.95
C LYS A 221 -43.12 5.69 -18.73
N GLU A 222 -42.35 4.66 -19.04
CA GLU A 222 -42.83 3.46 -19.74
C GLU A 222 -43.89 2.72 -18.90
N ILE A 223 -43.66 2.56 -17.59
CA ILE A 223 -44.61 1.95 -16.66
C ILE A 223 -45.91 2.77 -16.60
N ASN A 224 -45.81 4.09 -16.50
CA ASN A 224 -46.97 4.97 -16.39
C ASN A 224 -47.81 4.99 -17.68
N GLU A 225 -47.14 4.94 -18.84
CA GLU A 225 -47.80 4.81 -20.14
C GLU A 225 -48.53 3.47 -20.26
N GLN A 226 -47.90 2.36 -19.84
CA GLN A 226 -48.53 1.04 -19.82
C GLN A 226 -49.75 0.99 -18.89
N ALA A 227 -49.62 1.55 -17.68
CA ALA A 227 -50.72 1.64 -16.72
C ALA A 227 -51.91 2.43 -17.31
N SER A 228 -51.64 3.57 -17.95
CA SER A 228 -52.65 4.41 -18.60
C SER A 228 -53.32 3.74 -19.81
N GLN A 229 -52.60 2.90 -20.55
CA GLN A 229 -53.16 2.13 -21.66
C GLN A 229 -54.05 0.99 -21.16
N MET A 230 -53.59 0.29 -20.12
CA MET A 230 -54.33 -0.79 -19.49
C MET A 230 -55.63 -0.29 -18.85
N GLU A 231 -55.59 0.86 -18.16
CA GLU A 231 -56.77 1.50 -17.59
C GLU A 231 -57.80 1.87 -18.68
N ARG A 232 -57.34 2.40 -19.82
CA ARG A 232 -58.21 2.68 -20.99
C ARG A 232 -58.83 1.43 -21.60
N LEU A 233 -58.06 0.34 -21.72
CA LEU A 233 -58.56 -0.94 -22.23
C LEU A 233 -59.57 -1.57 -21.26
N PHE A 234 -59.31 -1.48 -19.96
CA PHE A 234 -60.20 -1.96 -18.92
C PHE A 234 -61.54 -1.23 -18.97
N PHE A 235 -61.54 0.10 -18.97
CA PHE A 235 -62.77 0.91 -19.07
C PHE A 235 -63.58 0.61 -20.34
N ARG A 236 -62.90 0.50 -21.49
CA ARG A 236 -63.55 0.18 -22.77
C ARG A 236 -64.16 -1.22 -22.80
N SER A 237 -63.62 -2.18 -22.04
CA SER A 237 -64.20 -3.53 -21.93
C SER A 237 -65.46 -3.57 -21.07
N VAL A 238 -65.54 -2.72 -20.03
CA VAL A 238 -66.69 -2.64 -19.13
C VAL A 238 -67.90 -1.98 -19.80
N ASP A 239 -67.69 -1.06 -20.74
CA ASP A 239 -68.76 -0.39 -21.51
C ASP A 239 -69.37 -1.26 -22.63
N LEU A 240 -68.80 -2.43 -22.94
CA LEU A 240 -69.29 -3.37 -23.98
C LEU A 240 -70.18 -4.50 -23.44
N ASP A 241 -70.35 -4.59 -22.12
CA ASP A 241 -71.12 -5.63 -21.41
C ASP A 241 -72.47 -5.13 -20.82
N ILE A 242 -73.03 -4.01 -21.31
CA ILE A 242 -74.39 -3.51 -20.98
C ILE A 242 -75.31 -3.59 -22.20
#